data_AF-A0A965TTC4-F1
#
_entry.id   AF-A0A965TTC4-F1
#
_cell.length_a   1.000
_cell.length_b   1.000
_cell.length_c   1.000
_cell.angle_alpha   90.00
_cell.angle_beta   90.00
_cell.angle_gamma   90.00
#
_symmetry.space_group_name_H-M   'P 1'
#
loop_
_entity.id
_entity.type
_entity.pdbx_description
1 polymer ?
#
loop_
_entity_poly.entity_id
_entity_poly.type
_entity_poly.pdbx_seq_one_letter_code
_entity_poly.pdbx_strand_id
1 'polypeptide(L)'
;MEKLVEKSTRQYRAIGEQLDRLAELLQERQADALQEALQQWHALDEEARQTDRQLMALLQTAHPTPRHLAALHDRNQLMFRICHRCQELLQRARTLQALTGEELARLKNGRKALGGYRASSQGMHHSTLGSC
;
A
#
# COMPACT_ATOMS: atom_id res chain seq x y z
N MET A 1 -7.75 10.24 31.27
CA MET A 1 -6.65 10.63 30.36
C MET A 1 -5.64 9.52 30.20
N GLU A 2 -4.96 9.07 31.26
CA GLU A 2 -3.92 8.02 31.22
C GLU A 2 -4.31 6.79 30.38
N LYS A 3 -5.45 6.14 30.69
CA LYS A 3 -5.96 4.98 29.94
C LYS A 3 -6.16 5.24 28.44
N LEU A 4 -6.54 6.47 28.07
CA LEU A 4 -6.81 6.83 26.67
C LEU A 4 -5.52 7.07 25.89
N VAL A 5 -4.54 7.72 26.53
CA VAL A 5 -3.19 7.88 25.98
C VAL A 5 -2.52 6.51 25.80
N GLU A 6 -2.64 5.63 26.79
CA GLU A 6 -2.11 4.27 26.72
C GLU A 6 -2.77 3.46 25.59
N LYS A 7 -4.12 3.51 25.49
CA LYS A 7 -4.86 2.85 24.41
C LYS A 7 -4.38 3.34 23.03
N SER A 8 -4.35 4.64 22.82
CA SER A 8 -3.92 5.22 21.53
C SER A 8 -2.47 4.85 21.22
N THR A 9 -1.57 4.85 22.20
CA THR A 9 -0.18 4.40 22.02
C THR A 9 -0.09 2.94 21.58
N ARG A 10 -0.88 2.04 22.19
CA ARG A 10 -0.93 0.62 21.79
C ARG A 10 -1.47 0.46 20.37
N GLN A 11 -2.51 1.22 20.01
CA GLN A 11 -3.07 1.20 18.65
C GLN A 11 -2.04 1.62 17.60
N TYR A 12 -1.27 2.69 17.86
CA TYR A 12 -0.20 3.08 16.94
C TYR A 12 0.92 2.04 16.85
N ARG A 13 1.23 1.29 17.92
CA ARG A 13 2.19 0.18 17.83
C ARG A 13 1.67 -0.93 16.92
N ALA A 14 0.41 -1.33 17.10
CA ALA A 14 -0.24 -2.33 16.26
C ALA A 14 -0.32 -1.89 14.78
N ILE A 15 -0.60 -0.61 14.53
CA ILE A 15 -0.51 -0.01 13.19
C ILE A 15 0.92 -0.18 12.64
N GLY A 16 1.95 0.19 13.40
CA GLY A 16 3.34 0.02 12.98
C GLY A 16 3.71 -1.43 12.62
N GLU A 17 3.29 -2.40 13.45
CA GLU A 17 3.49 -3.84 13.22
C GLU A 17 2.75 -4.30 11.95
N GLN A 18 1.50 -3.85 11.75
CA GLN A 18 0.74 -4.19 10.55
C GLN A 18 1.36 -3.62 9.27
N LEU A 19 2.00 -2.46 9.37
CA LEU A 19 2.75 -1.86 8.25
C LEU A 19 4.01 -2.67 7.91
N ASP A 20 4.68 -3.27 8.90
CA ASP A 20 5.82 -4.17 8.66
C ASP A 20 5.33 -5.42 7.91
N ARG A 21 4.22 -6.00 8.38
CA ARG A 21 3.59 -7.14 7.71
C ARG A 21 3.18 -6.82 6.26
N LEU A 22 2.61 -5.65 6.01
CA LEU A 22 2.27 -5.21 4.64
C LEU A 22 3.52 -5.09 3.76
N ALA A 23 4.63 -4.61 4.31
CA ALA A 23 5.90 -4.50 3.58
C ALA A 23 6.48 -5.88 3.22
N GLU A 24 6.42 -6.84 4.13
CA GLU A 24 6.84 -8.23 3.91
C GLU A 24 5.97 -8.90 2.84
N LEU A 25 4.64 -8.83 2.98
CA LEU A 25 3.71 -9.42 2.02
C LEU A 25 3.85 -8.83 0.61
N LEU A 26 4.13 -7.53 0.52
CA LEU A 26 4.40 -6.87 -0.77
C LEU A 26 5.68 -7.41 -1.41
N GLN A 27 6.72 -7.70 -0.62
CA GLN A 27 7.96 -8.30 -1.11
C GLN A 27 7.76 -9.76 -1.56
N GLU A 28 6.95 -10.52 -0.82
CA GLU A 28 6.67 -11.93 -1.11
C GLU A 28 5.62 -12.17 -2.19
N ARG A 29 4.97 -11.10 -2.69
CA ARG A 29 3.95 -11.13 -3.75
C ARG A 29 2.71 -11.97 -3.40
N GLN A 30 2.37 -12.05 -2.13
CA GLN A 30 1.19 -12.78 -1.65
C GLN A 30 -0.07 -11.92 -1.73
N ALA A 31 -0.69 -11.86 -2.92
CA ALA A 31 -1.80 -10.93 -3.19
C ALA A 31 -3.02 -11.12 -2.25
N ASP A 32 -3.43 -12.36 -1.98
CA ASP A 32 -4.59 -12.64 -1.12
C ASP A 32 -4.33 -12.21 0.34
N ALA A 33 -3.15 -12.57 0.87
CA ALA A 33 -2.73 -12.16 2.21
C ALA A 33 -2.56 -10.64 2.34
N LEU A 34 -2.16 -9.95 1.25
CA LEU A 34 -2.06 -8.49 1.21
C LEU A 34 -3.45 -7.84 1.38
N GLN A 35 -4.49 -8.41 0.76
CA GLN A 35 -5.85 -7.89 0.87
C GLN A 35 -6.39 -8.02 2.29
N GLU A 36 -6.20 -9.17 2.94
CA GLU A 36 -6.57 -9.36 4.35
C GLU A 36 -5.81 -8.40 5.28
N ALA A 37 -4.49 -8.24 5.04
CA ALA A 37 -3.68 -7.33 5.83
C ALA A 37 -4.10 -5.86 5.66
N LEU A 38 -4.55 -5.45 4.47
CA LEU A 38 -5.09 -4.11 4.23
C LEU A 38 -6.42 -3.88 4.98
N GLN A 39 -7.30 -4.89 5.03
CA GLN A 39 -8.55 -4.78 5.80
C GLN A 39 -8.27 -4.60 7.29
N GLN A 40 -7.34 -5.37 7.85
CA GLN A 40 -6.90 -5.25 9.24
C GLN A 40 -6.27 -3.88 9.52
N TRP A 41 -5.45 -3.37 8.59
CA TRP A 41 -4.89 -2.02 8.67
C TRP A 41 -5.99 -0.96 8.74
N HIS A 42 -6.99 -1.03 7.86
CA HIS A 42 -8.10 -0.06 7.86
C HIS A 42 -8.91 -0.08 9.15
N ALA A 43 -9.15 -1.26 9.72
CA ALA A 43 -9.83 -1.38 11.01
C ALA A 43 -9.02 -0.72 12.14
N LEU A 44 -7.71 -1.00 12.22
CA LEU A 44 -6.83 -0.40 13.22
C LEU A 44 -6.74 1.13 13.09
N ASP A 45 -6.63 1.64 11.87
CA ASP A 45 -6.57 3.08 11.57
C ASP A 45 -7.87 3.80 12.00
N GLU A 46 -9.03 3.19 11.73
CA GLU A 46 -10.31 3.79 12.15
C GLU A 46 -10.48 3.79 13.67
N GLU A 47 -10.11 2.69 14.35
CA GLU A 47 -10.13 2.62 15.81
C GLU A 47 -9.18 3.63 16.46
N ALA A 48 -8.00 3.84 15.87
CA ALA A 48 -7.05 4.85 16.32
C ALA A 48 -7.63 6.26 16.11
N ARG A 49 -8.20 6.56 14.94
CA ARG A 49 -8.88 7.84 14.65
C ARG A 49 -10.02 8.13 15.63
N GLN A 50 -10.80 7.12 16.03
CA GLN A 50 -11.86 7.31 17.02
C GLN A 50 -11.29 7.64 18.39
N THR A 51 -10.24 6.93 18.81
CA THR A 51 -9.58 7.16 20.10
C THR A 51 -8.90 8.53 20.14
N ASP A 52 -8.33 8.98 19.03
CA ASP A 52 -7.73 10.30 18.88
C ASP A 52 -8.75 11.43 18.98
N ARG A 53 -9.93 11.28 18.36
CA ARG A 53 -11.04 12.23 18.52
C ARG A 53 -11.44 12.37 19.99
N GLN A 54 -11.55 11.26 20.71
CA GLN A 54 -11.85 11.27 22.15
C GLN A 54 -10.73 11.96 22.95
N LEU A 55 -9.46 11.72 22.59
CA LEU A 55 -8.31 12.28 23.27
C LEU A 55 -8.21 13.80 23.05
N MET A 56 -8.45 14.26 21.83
CA MET A 56 -8.51 15.69 21.50
C MET A 56 -9.64 16.40 22.25
N ALA A 57 -10.84 15.82 22.29
CA ALA A 57 -11.96 16.38 23.05
C ALA A 57 -11.64 16.46 24.56
N LEU A 58 -10.99 15.43 25.12
CA LEU A 58 -10.57 15.44 26.52
C LEU A 58 -9.50 16.52 26.80
N LEU A 59 -8.56 16.72 25.88
CA LEU A 59 -7.49 17.73 26.05
C LEU A 59 -8.00 19.18 25.99
N GLN A 60 -9.19 19.42 25.44
CA GLN A 60 -9.80 20.76 25.47
C GLN A 60 -10.28 21.16 26.86
N THR A 61 -10.56 20.20 27.74
CA THR A 61 -11.18 20.44 29.05
C THR A 61 -10.31 20.02 30.22
N ALA A 62 -9.37 19.10 30.00
CA ALA A 62 -8.48 18.58 31.02
C ALA A 62 -7.12 19.29 31.01
N HIS A 63 -6.54 19.48 32.19
CA HIS A 63 -5.16 19.92 32.35
C HIS A 63 -4.22 18.69 32.43
N PRO A 64 -3.45 18.38 31.37
CA PRO A 64 -2.53 17.24 31.39
C PRO A 64 -1.40 17.47 32.39
N THR A 65 -1.03 16.41 33.11
CA THR A 65 0.15 16.41 33.98
C THR A 65 1.42 16.30 33.13
N PRO A 66 2.61 16.61 33.66
CA PRO A 66 3.87 16.39 32.95
C PRO A 66 4.05 14.95 32.44
N ARG A 67 3.57 13.95 33.20
CA ARG A 67 3.58 12.55 32.79
C ARG A 67 2.68 12.28 31.57
N HIS A 68 1.49 12.90 31.51
CA HIS A 68 0.63 12.80 30.34
C HIS A 68 1.28 13.42 29.10
N LEU A 69 1.94 14.58 29.27
CA LEU A 69 2.63 15.27 28.17
C LEU A 69 3.78 14.43 27.61
N ALA A 70 4.57 13.80 28.47
CA ALA A 70 5.63 12.87 28.05
C ALA A 70 5.07 11.68 27.24
N ALA A 71 4.01 11.04 27.74
CA ALA A 71 3.39 9.92 27.03
C ALA A 71 2.76 10.34 25.68
N LEU A 72 2.16 11.54 25.61
CA LEU A 72 1.67 12.11 24.36
C LEU A 72 2.80 12.40 23.37
N HIS A 73 3.95 12.86 23.86
CA HIS A 73 5.13 13.08 23.04
C HIS A 73 5.64 11.78 22.43
N ASP A 74 5.80 10.71 23.23
CA ASP A 74 6.24 9.39 22.76
C ASP A 74 5.27 8.83 21.70
N ARG A 75 3.96 8.96 21.95
CA ARG A 75 2.92 8.61 20.99
C ARG A 75 3.08 9.38 19.68
N ASN A 76 3.31 10.70 19.73
CA ASN A 76 3.49 11.51 18.52
C ASN A 76 4.75 11.09 17.74
N GLN A 77 5.85 10.79 18.43
CA GLN A 77 7.04 10.25 17.76
C GLN A 77 6.74 8.94 17.02
N LEU A 78 5.91 8.07 17.61
CA LEU A 78 5.49 6.84 16.96
C LEU A 78 4.64 7.12 15.71
N MET A 79 3.72 8.08 15.77
CA MET A 79 2.94 8.53 14.60
C MET A 79 3.84 9.02 13.47
N PHE A 80 4.87 9.83 13.78
CA PHE A 80 5.82 10.32 12.77
C PHE A 80 6.58 9.18 12.08
N ARG A 81 7.04 8.19 12.86
CA ARG A 81 7.71 7.00 12.29
C ARG A 81 6.78 6.20 11.38
N ILE A 82 5.53 6.01 11.77
CA ILE A 82 4.53 5.33 10.95
C ILE A 82 4.28 6.10 9.65
N CYS A 83 4.15 7.42 9.71
CA CYS A 83 3.97 8.25 8.51
C CYS A 83 5.13 8.09 7.52
N HIS A 84 6.37 8.13 8.01
CA HIS A 84 7.55 7.89 7.17
C HIS A 84 7.51 6.51 6.52
N ARG A 85 7.24 5.47 7.30
CA ARG A 85 7.17 4.10 6.79
C ARG A 85 6.04 3.90 5.78
N CYS A 86 4.90 4.58 5.94
CA CYS A 86 3.81 4.58 4.96
C CYS A 86 4.27 5.19 3.62
N GLN A 87 5.05 6.27 3.66
CA GLN A 87 5.62 6.88 2.45
C GLN A 87 6.59 5.94 1.74
N GLU A 88 7.46 5.26 2.50
CA GLU A 88 8.39 4.26 1.95
C GLU A 88 7.65 3.08 1.29
N LEU A 89 6.63 2.54 1.97
CA LEU A 89 5.83 1.45 1.45
C LEU A 89 5.07 1.86 0.18
N LEU A 90 4.48 3.06 0.17
CA LEU A 90 3.81 3.61 -1.01
C LEU A 90 4.77 3.74 -2.19
N GLN A 91 5.99 4.21 -1.96
CA GLN A 91 6.99 4.33 -3.01
C GLN A 91 7.37 2.97 -3.58
N ARG A 92 7.58 1.95 -2.74
CA ARG A 92 7.85 0.57 -3.17
C ARG A 92 6.69 0.00 -4.00
N ALA A 93 5.46 0.18 -3.55
CA ALA A 93 4.27 -0.27 -4.27
C ALA A 93 4.17 0.38 -5.66
N ARG A 94 4.43 1.68 -5.78
CA ARG A 94 4.45 2.39 -7.07
C ARG A 94 5.52 1.85 -8.02
N THR A 95 6.72 1.57 -7.52
CA THR A 95 7.78 0.96 -8.32
C THR A 95 7.36 -0.40 -8.87
N LEU A 96 6.79 -1.28 -8.03
CA LEU A 96 6.30 -2.59 -8.47
C LEU A 96 5.16 -2.48 -9.49
N GLN A 97 4.24 -1.53 -9.30
CA GLN A 97 3.16 -1.25 -10.24
C GLN A 97 3.69 -0.81 -11.61
N ALA A 98 4.70 0.07 -11.64
CA ALA A 98 5.31 0.56 -12.88
C ALA A 98 5.99 -0.59 -13.66
N LEU A 99 6.78 -1.41 -12.97
CA LEU A 99 7.44 -2.58 -13.58
C LEU A 99 6.43 -3.57 -14.14
N THR A 100 5.39 -3.89 -13.37
CA THR A 100 4.33 -4.82 -13.81
C THR A 100 3.55 -4.25 -15.00
N GLY A 101 3.31 -2.94 -15.01
CA GLY A 101 2.67 -2.23 -16.12
C GLY A 101 3.49 -2.28 -17.42
N GLU A 102 4.82 -2.10 -17.33
CA GLU A 102 5.72 -2.21 -18.48
C GLU A 102 5.72 -3.63 -19.05
N GLU A 103 5.84 -4.64 -18.20
CA GLU A 103 5.82 -6.05 -18.62
C GLU A 103 4.49 -6.41 -19.30
N LEU A 104 3.36 -5.96 -18.75
CA LEU A 104 2.05 -6.17 -19.37
C LEU A 104 1.95 -5.48 -20.74
N ALA A 105 2.51 -4.27 -20.89
CA ALA A 105 2.54 -3.55 -22.17
C ALA A 105 3.40 -4.27 -23.20
N ARG A 106 4.57 -4.76 -22.81
CA ARG A 106 5.47 -5.59 -23.64
C ARG A 106 4.76 -6.85 -24.13
N LEU A 107 4.10 -7.58 -23.24
CA LEU A 107 3.34 -8.79 -23.59
C LEU A 107 2.19 -8.49 -24.57
N LYS A 108 1.45 -7.40 -24.37
CA LYS A 108 0.38 -6.97 -25.29
C LYS A 108 0.94 -6.62 -26.67
N ASN A 109 2.07 -5.93 -26.74
CA ASN A 109 2.69 -5.55 -28.01
C ASN A 109 3.30 -6.75 -28.73
N GLY A 110 3.95 -7.68 -28.01
CA GLY A 110 4.43 -8.95 -28.57
C GLY A 110 3.30 -9.80 -29.14
N ARG A 111 2.15 -9.88 -28.43
CA ARG A 111 0.95 -10.57 -28.93
C ARG A 111 0.40 -9.92 -30.22
N LYS A 112 0.39 -8.59 -30.32
CA LYS A 112 0.01 -7.87 -31.55
C LYS A 112 0.96 -8.17 -32.69
N ALA A 113 2.28 -8.18 -32.45
CA ALA A 113 3.28 -8.48 -33.47
C ALA A 113 3.13 -9.91 -34.02
N LEU A 114 2.92 -10.90 -33.14
CA LEU A 114 2.68 -12.29 -33.54
C LEU A 114 1.33 -12.49 -34.27
N GLY A 115 0.28 -11.75 -33.87
CA GLY A 115 -1.01 -11.73 -34.56
C GLY A 115 -0.92 -11.13 -35.97
N GLY A 116 -0.11 -10.08 -36.14
CA GLY A 116 0.17 -9.47 -37.44
C GLY A 116 0.90 -10.42 -38.40
N TYR A 117 1.88 -11.18 -37.89
CA TYR A 117 2.62 -12.17 -38.69
C TYR A 117 1.73 -13.31 -39.22
N ARG A 118 0.73 -13.76 -38.46
CA ARG A 118 -0.23 -14.78 -38.94
C ARG A 118 -1.16 -14.26 -40.04
N ALA A 119 -1.54 -12.98 -40.01
CA ALA A 119 -2.36 -12.37 -41.05
C ALA A 119 -1.60 -12.20 -42.37
N SER A 120 -0.30 -11.84 -42.31
CA SER A 120 0.54 -11.71 -43.51
C SER A 120 0.96 -13.04 -44.14
N SER A 121 1.00 -14.13 -43.36
CA SER A 121 1.38 -15.46 -43.85
C SER A 121 0.26 -16.19 -44.61
N GLN A 122 -1.02 -15.78 -44.48
CA GLN A 122 -2.13 -16.36 -45.24
C GLN A 122 -2.45 -15.62 -46.54
N GLY A 123 -1.82 -14.46 -46.81
CA GLY A 123 -2.04 -13.66 -48.02
C GLY A 123 -1.10 -13.94 -49.20
N MET A 124 -0.18 -14.91 -49.10
CA MET A 124 0.90 -15.10 -50.08
C MET A 124 0.78 -16.43 -50.84
N HIS A 125 -0.41 -16.72 -51.39
CA HIS A 125 -0.65 -17.81 -52.34
C HIS A 125 -1.57 -17.36 -53.50
N HIS A 126 -1.06 -16.50 -54.40
CA HIS A 126 -1.50 -16.27 -55.79
C HIS A 126 -0.74 -15.02 -56.28
N SER A 127 0.02 -14.92 -57.36
CA SER A 127 0.30 -15.74 -58.53
C SER A 127 1.73 -15.44 -58.99
N THR A 128 2.48 -16.49 -59.26
CA THR A 128 3.49 -16.48 -60.32
C THR A 128 2.89 -17.21 -61.53
N LEU A 129 3.42 -16.93 -62.72
CA LEU A 129 3.02 -17.38 -64.08
C LEU A 129 2.13 -16.35 -64.79
N GLY A 130 2.50 -15.75 -65.92
CA GLY A 130 3.61 -15.98 -66.83
C GLY A 130 3.53 -14.94 -67.98
N SER A 131 4.61 -14.88 -68.73
CA SER A 131 4.99 -13.87 -69.73
C SER A 131 4.05 -13.73 -70.95
N CYS A 132 4.20 -12.56 -71.60
CA CYS A 132 4.22 -12.27 -73.04
C CYS A 132 3.24 -12.98 -73.98
#